data_AF-A0A528CHX5-F1
#
_entry.id   AF-A0A528CHX5-F1
#
_cell.length_a   1.000
_cell.length_b   1.000
_cell.length_c   1.000
_cell.angle_alpha   90.00
_cell.angle_beta   90.00
_cell.angle_gamma   90.00
#
_symmetry.space_group_name_H-M   'P 1'
#
loop_
_entity.id
_entity.type
_entity.pdbx_description
1 polymer ?
#
loop_
_entity_poly.entity_id
_entity_poly.type
_entity_poly.pdbx_seq_one_letter_code
_entity_poly.pdbx_strand_id
1 'polypeptide(L)' 'ESRVRKALDMVKMADFGHRFPSELSGGQQQRVALARAIVFDPPLLLMDEPLGALDKKLREWLQLEIKRIHRELGTTFVY' A
#
# COMPACT_ATOMS: atom_id res chain seq x y z
N GLU A 1 3.18 -0.40 -18.04
CA GLU A 1 2.37 -1.32 -17.23
C GLU A 1 3.05 -1.93 -15.99
N SER A 2 4.36 -1.81 -15.77
CA SER A 2 5.04 -2.53 -14.66
C SER A 2 4.88 -1.92 -13.25
N ARG A 3 4.73 -0.59 -13.12
CA ARG A 3 4.77 0.08 -11.80
C ARG A 3 3.48 -0.09 -11.00
N VAL A 4 2.32 0.02 -11.66
CA VAL A 4 1.00 -0.18 -11.02
C VAL A 4 0.87 -1.61 -10.50
N ARG A 5 1.24 -2.61 -11.32
CA ARG A 5 1.20 -4.02 -10.90
C ARG A 5 2.08 -4.27 -9.68
N LYS A 6 3.33 -3.80 -9.68
CA LYS A 6 4.24 -3.89 -8.53
C LYS A 6 3.65 -3.26 -7.26
N ALA A 7 3.06 -2.08 -7.38
CA ALA A 7 2.42 -1.40 -6.25
C ALA A 7 1.22 -2.19 -5.71
N LEU A 8 0.42 -2.81 -6.58
CA LEU A 8 -0.69 -3.68 -6.18
C LEU A 8 -0.22 -5.01 -5.56
N ASP A 9 0.86 -5.61 -6.07
CA ASP A 9 1.45 -6.83 -5.52
C ASP A 9 1.93 -6.59 -4.08
N MET A 10 2.59 -5.46 -3.82
CA MET A 10 3.04 -5.04 -2.48
C MET A 10 1.91 -4.94 -1.45
N VAL A 11 0.67 -4.71 -1.87
CA VAL A 11 -0.47 -4.63 -0.97
C VAL A 11 -1.43 -5.82 -1.11
N LYS A 12 -1.03 -6.89 -1.81
CA LYS A 12 -1.88 -8.06 -2.09
C LYS A 12 -3.23 -7.69 -2.74
N MET A 13 -3.20 -6.75 -3.69
CA MET A 13 -4.36 -6.28 -4.45
C MET A 13 -4.22 -6.50 -5.97
N ALA A 14 -3.24 -7.28 -6.39
CA ALA A 14 -2.93 -7.50 -7.80
C ALA A 14 -4.11 -8.08 -8.60
N ASP A 15 -4.83 -9.03 -8.01
CA ASP A 15 -6.01 -9.67 -8.62
C ASP A 15 -7.27 -8.80 -8.57
N PHE A 16 -7.20 -7.66 -7.89
CA PHE A 16 -8.29 -6.70 -7.73
C PHE A 16 -8.12 -5.47 -8.62
N GLY A 17 -7.08 -5.41 -9.47
CA GLY A 17 -6.73 -4.23 -10.26
C GLY A 17 -7.78 -3.77 -11.27
N HIS A 18 -8.77 -4.62 -11.57
CA HIS A 18 -9.89 -4.30 -12.47
C HIS A 18 -11.20 -3.95 -11.75
N ARG A 19 -11.23 -4.03 -10.41
CA ARG A 19 -12.43 -3.74 -9.63
C ARG A 19 -12.58 -2.25 -9.35
N PHE A 20 -13.82 -1.78 -9.36
CA PHE A 20 -14.17 -0.43 -8.93
C PHE A 20 -14.09 -0.31 -7.41
N PRO A 21 -13.85 0.90 -6.85
CA PRO A 21 -13.79 1.12 -5.40
C PRO A 21 -15.01 0.61 -4.64
N SER A 22 -16.21 0.71 -5.23
CA SER A 22 -17.47 0.22 -4.66
C SER A 22 -17.54 -1.30 -4.51
N GLU A 23 -16.69 -2.05 -5.21
CA GLU A 23 -16.63 -3.52 -5.19
C GLU A 23 -15.57 -4.04 -4.19
N LEU A 24 -14.96 -3.14 -3.42
CA LEU A 24 -13.89 -3.42 -2.47
C LEU A 24 -14.40 -3.20 -1.04
N SER A 25 -13.99 -4.06 -0.11
CA SER A 25 -14.17 -3.84 1.33
C SER A 25 -13.36 -2.63 1.81
N GLY A 26 -13.70 -2.06 2.98
CA GLY A 26 -12.96 -0.92 3.53
C GLY A 26 -11.45 -1.16 3.65
N GLY A 27 -11.04 -2.34 4.14
CA GLY A 27 -9.61 -2.71 4.19
C GLY A 27 -8.98 -2.95 2.82
N GLN A 28 -9.75 -3.34 1.80
CA GLN A 28 -9.25 -3.40 0.41
C GLN A 28 -9.08 -2.00 -0.18
N GLN A 29 -10.03 -1.10 0.06
CA GLN A 29 -9.93 0.31 -0.37
C GLN A 29 -8.72 1.00 0.27
N GLN A 30 -8.49 0.79 1.57
CA GLN A 30 -7.33 1.36 2.26
C GLN A 30 -6.00 0.84 1.67
N ARG A 31 -5.93 -0.44 1.30
CA ARG A 31 -4.77 -1.01 0.61
C ARG A 31 -4.55 -0.42 -0.78
N VAL A 32 -5.61 -0.21 -1.55
CA VAL A 32 -5.50 0.47 -2.85
C VAL A 32 -5.05 1.92 -2.68
N ALA A 33 -5.53 2.62 -1.63
CA ALA A 33 -5.07 3.97 -1.30
C ALA A 33 -3.57 4.01 -0.97
N LEU A 34 -3.08 3.01 -0.23
CA LEU A 34 -1.65 2.84 0.05
C LEU A 34 -0.84 2.59 -1.23
N ALA A 35 -1.28 1.66 -2.09
CA ALA A 35 -0.63 1.41 -3.37
C ALA A 35 -0.59 2.67 -4.25
N ARG A 36 -1.68 3.45 -4.29
CA ARG A 36 -1.76 4.74 -4.98
C ARG A 36 -0.74 5.75 -4.44
N ALA A 37 -0.46 5.73 -3.14
CA ALA A 37 0.51 6.65 -2.55
C ALA A 37 1.96 6.26 -2.89
N ILE A 38 2.26 4.96 -2.93
CA ILE A 38 3.63 4.47 -3.17
C ILE A 38 3.97 4.37 -4.67
N VAL A 39 2.97 4.25 -5.56
CA VAL A 39 3.22 4.09 -7.01
C VAL A 39 3.99 5.28 -7.62
N PHE A 40 3.99 6.43 -6.99
CA PHE A 40 4.71 7.62 -7.44
C PHE A 40 6.16 7.68 -6.98
N ASP A 41 6.62 6.73 -6.15
CA ASP A 41 7.95 6.74 -5.54
C ASP A 41 8.27 8.08 -4.86
N PRO A 42 7.41 8.54 -3.92
CA PRO A 42 7.60 9.85 -3.33
C PRO A 42 8.85 9.87 -2.43
N PRO A 43 9.58 11.00 -2.35
CA PRO A 43 10.70 11.14 -1.41
C PRO A 43 10.23 11.20 0.05
N LEU A 44 8.96 11.52 0.29
CA LEU A 44 8.32 11.60 1.60
C LEU A 44 6.92 11.01 1.51
N LEU A 45 6.60 10.05 2.38
CA LEU A 45 5.25 9.54 2.56
C LEU A 45 4.73 9.88 3.95
N LEU A 46 3.73 10.75 3.98
CA LEU A 46 2.93 11.06 5.18
C LEU A 46 1.76 10.09 5.23
N MET A 47 1.57 9.42 6.36
CA MET A 47 0.46 8.50 6.51
C MET A 47 -0.30 8.71 7.81
N ASP A 48 -1.57 9.09 7.69
CA ASP A 48 -2.49 9.24 8.81
C ASP A 48 -3.34 7.96 8.94
N GLU A 49 -3.10 7.19 10.02
CA GLU A 49 -3.73 5.89 10.31
C GLU A 49 -3.89 4.90 9.12
N PRO A 50 -2.89 4.73 8.22
CA PRO A 50 -3.02 3.99 6.95
C PRO A 50 -3.25 2.48 7.09
N LEU A 51 -3.07 1.91 8.28
CA LEU A 51 -3.26 0.47 8.55
C LEU A 51 -4.35 0.21 9.60
N GLY A 52 -5.15 1.23 9.93
CA GLY A 52 -6.15 1.17 11.00
C GLY A 52 -7.28 0.17 10.74
N ALA A 53 -7.74 0.03 9.49
CA ALA A 53 -8.85 -0.88 9.13
C ALA A 53 -8.38 -2.26 8.65
N LEU A 54 -7.12 -2.64 8.92
CA LEU A 54 -6.54 -3.91 8.51
C LEU A 54 -6.49 -4.91 9.66
N ASP A 55 -6.66 -6.20 9.35
CA ASP A 55 -6.45 -7.26 10.32
C ASP A 55 -4.97 -7.32 10.77
N LYS A 56 -4.74 -7.87 11.97
CA LYS A 56 -3.40 -7.89 12.61
C LYS A 56 -2.33 -8.52 11.72
N LYS A 57 -2.63 -9.65 11.09
CA LYS A 57 -1.65 -10.40 10.28
C LYS A 57 -1.26 -9.63 9.02
N LEU A 58 -2.24 -9.03 8.35
CA LEU A 58 -2.03 -8.21 7.18
C LEU A 58 -1.28 -6.91 7.52
N ARG A 59 -1.63 -6.26 8.64
CA ARG A 59 -0.95 -5.07 9.14
C ARG A 59 0.54 -5.34 9.40
N GLU A 60 0.87 -6.39 10.13
CA GLU A 60 2.26 -6.76 10.42
C GLU A 60 3.06 -7.04 9.13
N TRP A 61 2.47 -7.76 8.18
CA TRP A 61 3.11 -8.04 6.89
C TRP A 61 3.35 -6.75 6.07
N LEU A 62 2.36 -5.86 5.98
CA LEU A 62 2.51 -4.59 5.27
C LEU A 62 3.57 -3.68 5.91
N GLN A 63 3.67 -3.66 7.24
CA GLN A 63 4.72 -2.91 7.92
C GLN A 63 6.12 -3.41 7.55
N LEU A 64 6.30 -4.73 7.39
CA LEU A 64 7.57 -5.30 6.93
C LEU A 64 7.87 -4.90 5.48
N GLU A 65 6.88 -4.95 4.60
CA GLU A 65 7.07 -4.51 3.21
C GLU A 65 7.39 -3.02 3.09
N ILE A 66 6.67 -2.16 3.80
CA ILE A 66 6.96 -0.72 3.83
C ILE A 66 8.38 -0.46 4.34
N LYS A 67 8.83 -1.18 5.39
CA LYS A 67 10.21 -1.09 5.87
C LYS A 67 11.24 -1.58 4.85
N ARG A 68 10.92 -2.60 4.05
CA ARG A 68 11.79 -3.07 2.96
C ARG A 68 11.92 -1.99 1.89
N ILE A 69 10.80 -1.41 1.47
CA ILE A 69 10.72 -0.36 0.45
C ILE A 69 11.47 0.90 0.91
N HIS A 70 11.30 1.30 2.16
CA HIS A 70 12.06 2.40 2.78
C HIS A 70 13.57 2.23 2.58
N ARG A 71 14.09 1.02 2.79
CA ARG A 71 15.53 0.73 2.63
C ARG A 71 15.98 0.71 1.18
N GLU A 72 15.10 0.30 0.26
CA GLU A 72 15.42 0.20 -1.16
C GLU A 72 15.35 1.54 -1.89
N LEU A 73 14.40 2.41 -1.53
CA LEU A 73 14.11 3.66 -2.25
C LEU A 73 14.60 4.93 -1.53
N GLY A 74 14.91 4.85 -0.23
CA GLY A 74 15.34 6.01 0.55
C GLY A 74 14.23 7.04 0.82
N THR A 75 12.98 6.72 0.51
CA THR A 75 11.79 7.50 0.89
C THR A 75 11.75 7.71 2.40
N THR A 76 11.43 8.88 2.92
CA THR A 76 11.17 9.09 4.35
C THR A 76 9.71 8.76 4.68
N PHE A 77 9.44 8.04 5.78
CA PHE A 77 8.07 7.85 6.30
C PHE A 77 7.84 8.69 7.54
N VAL A 78 6.67 9.34 7.59
CA VAL A 78 6.13 9.97 8.79
C VAL A 78 4.77 9.34 9.08
N TYR A 79 4.62 8.86 10.30
CA TYR A 79 3.42 8.27 10.89
C TYR A 79 3.05 9.05 12.14
#